data_AF-A0A1M5MTU4-F1
#
_entry.id   AF-A0A1M5MTU4-F1
#
_cell.length_a   1.000
_cell.length_b   1.000
_cell.length_c   1.000
_cell.angle_alpha   90.00
_cell.angle_beta   90.00
_cell.angle_gamma   90.00
#
_symmetry.space_group_name_H-M   'P 1'
#
loop_
_entity.id
_entity.type
_entity.pdbx_description
1 polymer ?
#
loop_
_entity_poly.entity_id
_entity_poly.type
_entity_poly.pdbx_seq_one_letter_code
_entity_poly.pdbx_strand_id
1 'polypeptide(L)'
;MSNAALKEYSTKQATEKAERALSSAAGAATYAEGVELLLEMSDEQLGRRLKSRISKFRRLLSSSTLLSEDDSARGGGTVIAPLDKQLGTPLLGEDTVSIQALSEQAQRNRRALVRKKALISSAQLWQALSLTRQAVSAATRSGRLFTVDVEGDVYYPAFFADGSVDRATLEKVSRQLGRLPGWTKWDFFTSARGSLSGMSALDALRKGKVDDVMRSAKAFAEEASR
;
A
#
# COMPACT_ATOMS: atom_id res chain seq x y z
N MET A 1 4.15 39.36 19.65
CA MET A 1 5.21 38.75 18.80
C MET A 1 5.28 39.53 17.49
N SER A 2 6.49 39.91 17.03
CA SER A 2 6.68 40.74 15.82
C SER A 2 6.42 39.94 14.53
N ASN A 3 5.96 40.63 13.48
CA ASN A 3 5.64 40.07 12.15
C ASN A 3 6.85 39.35 11.49
N ALA A 4 8.07 39.75 11.86
CA ALA A 4 9.31 39.08 11.43
C ALA A 4 9.46 37.67 12.02
N ALA A 5 9.13 37.48 13.30
CA ALA A 5 9.26 36.18 13.98
C ALA A 5 8.23 35.15 13.47
N LEU A 6 7.04 35.60 13.06
CA LEU A 6 6.03 34.74 12.44
C LEU A 6 6.44 34.28 11.04
N LYS A 7 7.10 35.16 10.26
CA LYS A 7 7.61 34.84 8.93
C LYS A 7 8.79 33.87 8.99
N GLU A 8 9.70 34.05 9.94
CA GLU A 8 10.80 33.12 10.21
C GLU A 8 10.31 31.74 10.67
N TYR A 9 9.34 31.71 11.59
CA TYR A 9 8.76 30.45 12.07
C TYR A 9 8.04 29.67 10.96
N SER A 10 7.26 30.35 10.13
CA SER A 10 6.57 29.76 8.97
C SER A 10 7.55 29.22 7.92
N THR A 11 8.64 29.96 7.65
CA THR A 11 9.68 29.55 6.71
C THR A 11 10.45 28.34 7.22
N LYS A 12 10.77 28.30 8.52
CA LYS A 12 11.42 27.16 9.16
C LYS A 12 10.56 25.91 9.12
N GLN A 13 9.26 26.03 9.43
CA GLN A 13 8.32 24.91 9.32
C GLN A 13 8.14 24.41 7.89
N ALA A 14 8.08 25.31 6.89
CA ALA A 14 8.00 24.94 5.49
C ALA A 14 9.25 24.16 5.05
N THR A 15 10.42 24.59 5.50
CA THR A 15 11.71 23.94 5.21
C THR A 15 11.79 22.55 5.85
N GLU A 16 11.41 22.41 7.13
CA GLU A 16 11.38 21.11 7.81
C GLU A 16 10.39 20.13 7.18
N LYS A 17 9.23 20.62 6.73
CA LYS A 17 8.25 19.80 6.00
C LYS A 17 8.81 19.34 4.65
N ALA A 18 9.51 20.22 3.94
CA ALA A 18 10.17 19.90 2.68
C ALA A 18 11.27 18.85 2.90
N GLU A 19 12.13 19.02 3.90
CA GLU A 19 13.18 18.07 4.27
C GLU A 19 12.62 16.69 4.65
N ARG A 20 11.54 16.65 5.42
CA ARG A 20 10.86 15.39 5.74
C ARG A 20 10.27 14.72 4.51
N ALA A 21 9.68 15.49 3.60
CA ALA A 21 9.16 14.95 2.34
C ALA A 21 10.29 14.41 1.44
N LEU A 22 11.42 15.11 1.38
CA LEU A 22 12.61 14.69 0.64
C LEU A 22 13.23 13.44 1.25
N SER A 23 13.38 13.38 2.58
CA SER A 23 13.90 12.21 3.29
C SER A 23 13.03 10.97 3.09
N SER A 24 11.70 11.14 3.11
CA SER A 24 10.75 10.07 2.82
C SER A 24 10.86 9.59 1.36
N ALA A 25 10.92 10.53 0.40
CA ALA A 25 11.09 10.20 -1.00
C ALA A 25 12.44 9.52 -1.28
N ALA A 26 13.52 9.96 -0.63
CA ALA A 26 14.84 9.36 -0.71
C ALA A 26 14.83 7.92 -0.17
N GLY A 27 14.24 7.70 1.01
CA GLY A 27 14.09 6.36 1.58
C GLY A 27 13.30 5.40 0.67
N ALA A 28 12.26 5.89 0.01
CA ALA A 28 11.51 5.10 -0.97
C ALA A 28 12.32 4.83 -2.26
N ALA A 29 13.15 5.78 -2.70
CA ALA A 29 13.97 5.66 -3.90
C ALA A 29 15.16 4.72 -3.71
N THR A 30 15.74 4.60 -2.51
CA THR A 30 16.89 3.72 -2.20
C THR A 30 16.69 2.27 -2.65
N TYR A 31 15.45 1.78 -2.67
CA TYR A 31 15.12 0.41 -3.05
C TYR A 31 14.51 0.29 -4.44
N ALA A 32 14.42 1.39 -5.19
CA ALA A 32 13.88 1.40 -6.53
C ALA A 32 14.93 0.88 -7.54
N GLU A 33 14.47 0.07 -8.50
CA GLU A 33 15.30 -0.35 -9.63
C GLU A 33 15.71 0.89 -10.44
N GLY A 34 17.02 1.11 -10.60
CA GLY A 34 17.57 2.28 -11.29
C GLY A 34 17.79 3.51 -10.41
N VAL A 35 17.84 3.38 -9.08
CA VAL A 35 18.26 4.48 -8.18
C VAL A 35 19.65 5.02 -8.54
N GLU A 36 20.53 4.17 -9.04
CA GLU A 36 21.88 4.56 -9.49
C GLU A 36 21.82 5.53 -10.67
N LEU A 37 20.84 5.37 -11.56
CA LEU A 37 20.59 6.30 -12.66
C LEU A 37 20.06 7.65 -12.17
N LEU A 38 19.40 7.70 -11.00
CA LEU A 38 18.98 8.97 -10.39
C LEU A 38 20.15 9.71 -9.78
N LEU A 39 21.14 8.98 -9.24
CA LEU A 39 22.36 9.54 -8.67
C LEU A 39 23.34 10.05 -9.74
N GLU A 40 23.34 9.44 -10.93
CA GLU A 40 24.15 9.88 -12.08
C GLU A 40 23.54 11.07 -12.85
N MET A 41 22.28 11.41 -12.60
CA MET A 41 21.62 12.56 -13.22
C MET A 41 22.11 13.88 -12.63
N SER A 42 22.24 14.92 -13.47
CA SER A 42 22.46 16.29 -12.98
C SER A 42 21.31 16.78 -12.09
N ASP A 43 21.62 17.59 -11.08
CA ASP A 43 20.66 18.15 -10.13
C ASP A 43 19.50 18.88 -10.84
N GLU A 44 19.79 19.62 -11.92
CA GLU A 44 18.77 20.31 -12.70
C GLU A 44 17.83 19.34 -13.41
N GLN A 45 18.37 18.22 -13.93
CA GLN A 45 17.54 17.20 -14.59
C GLN A 45 16.73 16.41 -13.56
N LEU A 46 17.34 16.01 -12.46
CA LEU A 46 16.68 15.30 -11.36
C LEU A 46 15.56 16.16 -10.77
N GLY A 47 15.86 17.41 -10.42
CA GLY A 47 14.90 18.37 -9.87
C GLY A 47 13.72 18.64 -10.80
N ARG A 48 13.96 18.82 -12.12
CA ARG A 48 12.86 19.01 -13.10
C ARG A 48 11.98 17.76 -13.21
N ARG A 49 12.58 16.57 -13.31
CA ARG A 49 11.81 15.32 -13.43
C ARG A 49 11.04 15.01 -12.15
N LEU A 50 11.64 15.19 -10.97
CA LEU A 50 10.99 15.00 -9.68
C LEU A 50 9.79 15.95 -9.52
N LYS A 51 9.98 17.26 -9.76
CA LYS A 51 8.88 18.24 -9.72
C LYS A 51 7.76 17.92 -10.70
N SER A 52 8.09 17.48 -11.92
CA SER A 52 7.09 17.07 -12.91
C SER A 52 6.32 15.82 -12.46
N ARG A 53 7.00 14.82 -11.89
CA ARG A 53 6.37 13.60 -11.39
C ARG A 53 5.47 13.88 -10.21
N ILE A 54 5.94 14.65 -9.23
CA ILE A 54 5.14 15.10 -8.08
C ILE A 54 3.90 15.86 -8.56
N SER A 55 4.06 16.78 -9.52
CA SER A 55 2.93 17.58 -10.05
C SER A 55 1.90 16.75 -10.80
N LYS A 56 2.34 15.76 -11.59
CA LYS A 56 1.44 14.84 -12.29
C LYS A 56 0.74 13.91 -11.31
N PHE A 57 1.48 13.36 -10.35
CA PHE A 57 0.93 12.50 -9.31
C PHE A 57 -0.10 13.25 -8.46
N ARG A 58 0.18 14.51 -8.08
CA ARG A 58 -0.77 15.38 -7.38
C ARG A 58 -2.04 15.60 -8.19
N ARG A 59 -1.91 15.89 -9.50
CA ARG A 59 -3.08 16.05 -10.39
C ARG A 59 -3.90 14.78 -10.52
N LEU A 60 -3.24 13.63 -10.70
CA LEU A 60 -3.90 12.32 -10.80
C LEU A 60 -4.72 12.00 -9.54
N LEU A 61 -4.17 12.31 -8.36
CA LEU A 61 -4.86 12.18 -7.09
C LEU A 61 -6.01 13.19 -6.91
N SER A 62 -5.99 14.32 -7.61
CA SER A 62 -7.06 15.33 -7.58
C SER A 62 -8.17 15.10 -8.62
N SER A 63 -7.90 14.33 -9.69
CA SER A 63 -8.86 14.07 -10.77
C SER A 63 -9.78 12.87 -10.50
N SER A 64 -9.49 12.02 -9.53
CA SER A 64 -10.30 10.86 -9.15
C SER A 64 -11.40 11.16 -8.11
N THR A 65 -11.48 12.41 -7.61
CA THR A 65 -12.46 12.85 -6.60
C THR A 65 -13.71 13.55 -7.17
N LEU A 66 -13.91 13.58 -8.49
CA LEU A 66 -14.99 14.36 -9.15
C LEU A 66 -15.99 13.54 -9.97
N LEU A 67 -16.31 12.30 -9.58
CA LEU A 67 -17.38 11.53 -10.21
C LEU A 67 -18.27 10.90 -9.14
N SER A 68 -19.24 11.66 -8.61
CA SER A 68 -20.56 11.17 -8.15
C SER A 68 -21.41 12.33 -7.60
N GLU A 69 -22.19 12.97 -8.46
CA GLU A 69 -23.46 13.61 -8.12
C GLU A 69 -24.40 13.25 -9.29
N ASP A 70 -25.36 12.34 -9.09
CA ASP A 70 -26.78 12.70 -9.05
C ASP A 70 -27.70 11.47 -8.89
N ASP A 71 -28.85 11.77 -8.30
CA ASP A 71 -30.15 11.11 -8.33
C ASP A 71 -30.57 10.13 -7.21
N SER A 72 -31.61 10.59 -6.52
CA SER A 72 -32.32 9.95 -5.42
C SER A 72 -33.68 9.46 -5.92
N ALA A 73 -34.02 8.19 -5.71
CA ALA A 73 -35.25 7.79 -4.99
C ALA A 73 -35.61 6.30 -5.19
N ARG A 74 -36.02 5.69 -4.06
CA ARG A 74 -36.85 4.48 -3.87
C ARG A 74 -36.17 3.11 -3.89
N GLY A 75 -35.81 2.66 -2.68
CA GLY A 75 -36.50 1.52 -2.03
C GLY A 75 -35.81 0.15 -2.08
N GLY A 76 -35.31 -0.31 -0.92
CA GLY A 76 -35.03 -1.72 -0.64
C GLY A 76 -33.65 -1.96 -0.04
N GLY A 77 -33.56 -1.99 1.30
CA GLY A 77 -32.28 -2.04 2.03
C GLY A 77 -31.62 -3.42 2.12
N THR A 78 -30.33 -3.42 2.45
CA THR A 78 -29.71 -4.28 3.49
C THR A 78 -28.40 -3.65 3.98
N VAL A 79 -28.51 -2.96 5.12
CA VAL A 79 -27.56 -2.85 6.26
C VAL A 79 -26.07 -2.61 5.95
N ILE A 80 -25.67 -1.32 5.96
CA ILE A 80 -24.39 -0.89 6.53
C ILE A 80 -24.72 -0.11 7.80
N ALA A 81 -24.19 -0.54 8.94
CA ALA A 81 -24.39 0.13 10.24
C ALA A 81 -23.10 -0.01 11.07
N PRO A 82 -22.83 0.89 12.03
CA PRO A 82 -21.81 1.93 11.85
C PRO A 82 -20.78 1.94 13.00
N LEU A 83 -19.65 2.62 12.82
CA LEU A 83 -18.89 3.09 13.98
C LEU A 83 -18.52 4.57 13.78
N ASP A 84 -19.55 5.40 13.95
CA ASP A 84 -19.36 6.74 14.47
C ASP A 84 -20.23 6.89 15.73
N LYS A 85 -19.55 7.15 16.84
CA LYS A 85 -20.10 7.80 18.04
C LYS A 85 -18.92 8.27 18.88
N GLN A 86 -18.30 9.35 18.43
CA GLN A 86 -17.88 10.44 19.33
C GLN A 86 -17.67 11.73 18.52
N LEU A 87 -18.74 12.16 17.85
CA LEU A 87 -18.90 13.54 17.37
C LEU A 87 -19.38 14.41 18.53
N GLY A 88 -18.44 15.15 19.12
CA GLY A 88 -18.74 16.49 19.60
C GLY A 88 -18.48 17.46 18.45
N THR A 89 -19.52 17.84 17.70
CA THR A 89 -19.51 19.08 16.91
C THR A 89 -19.56 20.26 17.89
N PRO A 90 -18.94 21.42 17.59
CA PRO A 90 -19.28 22.21 16.39
C PRO A 90 -18.01 22.79 15.70
N LEU A 91 -17.92 23.05 14.40
CA LEU A 91 -18.61 24.05 13.59
C LEU A 91 -18.04 23.91 12.16
N LEU A 92 -18.88 24.21 11.17
CA LEU A 92 -18.57 24.68 9.81
C LEU A 92 -17.09 25.01 9.52
N GLY A 93 -16.46 24.29 8.58
CA GLY A 93 -15.26 24.74 7.86
C GLY A 93 -14.30 23.65 7.39
N GLU A 94 -14.27 23.38 6.08
CA GLU A 94 -13.11 22.81 5.35
C GLU A 94 -12.63 21.39 5.79
N ASP A 95 -13.44 20.34 5.58
CA ASP A 95 -13.02 18.94 5.84
C ASP A 95 -12.11 18.39 4.73
N THR A 96 -10.91 18.95 4.59
CA THR A 96 -9.82 18.25 3.90
C THR A 96 -9.30 17.15 4.83
N VAL A 97 -9.66 15.89 4.59
CA VAL A 97 -8.99 14.75 5.24
C VAL A 97 -7.50 14.86 4.95
N SER A 98 -6.72 15.18 5.99
CA SER A 98 -5.29 15.43 5.84
C SER A 98 -4.57 14.18 5.33
N ILE A 99 -3.79 14.32 4.26
CA ILE A 99 -2.92 13.26 3.72
C ILE A 99 -2.00 12.69 4.82
N GLN A 100 -1.61 13.53 5.77
CA GLN A 100 -0.84 13.11 6.93
C GLN A 100 -1.64 12.15 7.83
N ALA A 101 -2.90 12.47 8.14
CA ALA A 101 -3.78 11.62 8.93
C ALA A 101 -4.04 10.27 8.24
N LEU A 102 -4.20 10.27 6.90
CA LEU A 102 -4.32 9.03 6.11
C LEU A 102 -3.05 8.17 6.18
N SER A 103 -1.87 8.79 6.05
CA SER A 103 -0.59 8.09 6.16
C SER A 103 -0.39 7.50 7.57
N GLU A 104 -0.67 8.27 8.61
CA GLU A 104 -0.59 7.82 10.00
C GLU A 104 -1.58 6.67 10.26
N GLN A 105 -2.80 6.75 9.72
CA GLN A 105 -3.78 5.67 9.78
C GLN A 105 -3.28 4.41 9.06
N ALA A 106 -2.72 4.55 7.86
CA ALA A 106 -2.15 3.43 7.12
C ALA A 106 -1.04 2.76 7.94
N GLN A 107 -0.13 3.53 8.54
CA GLN A 107 0.93 2.97 9.38
C GLN A 107 0.39 2.31 10.65
N ARG A 108 -0.63 2.90 11.30
CA ARG A 108 -1.34 2.26 12.42
C ARG A 108 -1.91 0.90 12.03
N ASN A 109 -2.54 0.81 10.85
CA ASN A 109 -3.09 -0.43 10.33
C ASN A 109 -1.98 -1.46 10.07
N ARG A 110 -0.86 -1.05 9.47
CA ARG A 110 0.30 -1.93 9.20
C ARG A 110 0.92 -2.48 10.48
N ARG A 111 1.14 -1.62 11.49
CA ARG A 111 1.59 -2.05 12.84
C ARG A 111 0.62 -3.05 13.46
N ALA A 112 -0.69 -2.84 13.28
CA ALA A 112 -1.69 -3.77 13.78
C ALA A 112 -1.60 -5.15 13.12
N LEU A 113 -1.24 -5.24 11.85
CA LEU A 113 -1.03 -6.52 11.16
C LEU A 113 0.15 -7.31 11.74
N VAL A 114 1.25 -6.63 12.07
CA VAL A 114 2.40 -7.25 12.76
C VAL A 114 2.00 -7.75 14.15
N ARG A 115 1.34 -6.91 14.95
CA ARG A 115 0.87 -7.31 16.30
C ARG A 115 -0.09 -8.50 16.27
N LYS A 116 -0.96 -8.58 15.26
CA LYS A 116 -1.89 -9.68 15.04
C LYS A 116 -1.25 -10.92 14.40
N LYS A 117 0.07 -10.90 14.14
CA LYS A 117 0.81 -11.95 13.42
C LYS A 117 0.26 -12.27 12.03
N ALA A 118 -0.46 -11.33 11.41
CA ALA A 118 -0.83 -11.42 10.00
C ALA A 118 0.38 -11.14 9.09
N LEU A 119 1.36 -10.42 9.64
CA LEU A 119 2.69 -10.22 9.11
C LEU A 119 3.72 -10.79 10.10
N ILE A 120 4.63 -11.61 9.60
CA ILE A 120 5.63 -12.35 10.39
C ILE A 120 7.03 -12.05 9.90
N SER A 121 8.01 -12.12 10.81
CA SER A 121 9.42 -11.88 10.46
C SER A 121 9.96 -13.01 9.58
N SER A 122 11.10 -12.76 8.92
CA SER A 122 11.82 -13.81 8.19
C SER A 122 12.12 -15.02 9.07
N ALA A 123 12.49 -14.80 10.34
CA ALA A 123 12.81 -15.84 11.30
C ALA A 123 11.61 -16.76 11.57
N GLN A 124 10.45 -16.16 11.82
CA GLN A 124 9.21 -16.89 12.03
C GLN A 124 8.78 -17.66 10.77
N LEU A 125 8.96 -17.07 9.58
CA LEU A 125 8.57 -17.70 8.33
C LEU A 125 9.39 -18.97 8.03
N TRP A 126 10.73 -18.90 8.10
CA TRP A 126 11.55 -20.07 7.75
C TRP A 126 11.37 -21.21 8.77
N GLN A 127 11.13 -20.87 10.04
CA GLN A 127 10.76 -21.85 11.07
C GLN A 127 9.40 -22.49 10.77
N ALA A 128 8.36 -21.69 10.49
CA ALA A 128 7.02 -22.20 10.21
C ALA A 128 6.95 -23.08 8.95
N LEU A 129 7.76 -22.75 7.93
CA LEU A 129 7.82 -23.52 6.69
C LEU A 129 8.79 -24.70 6.73
N SER A 130 9.54 -24.89 7.83
CA SER A 130 10.67 -25.85 7.89
C SER A 130 11.66 -25.68 6.72
N LEU A 131 11.90 -24.42 6.32
CA LEU A 131 12.81 -24.05 5.24
C LEU A 131 14.09 -23.44 5.81
N THR A 132 15.17 -23.44 5.02
CA THR A 132 16.36 -22.66 5.37
C THR A 132 16.13 -21.18 5.07
N ARG A 133 16.90 -20.31 5.72
CA ARG A 133 16.94 -18.88 5.40
C ARG A 133 17.28 -18.64 3.92
N GLN A 134 18.19 -19.43 3.34
CA GLN A 134 18.51 -19.33 1.91
C GLN A 134 17.33 -19.71 1.02
N ALA A 135 16.56 -20.73 1.39
CA ALA A 135 15.37 -21.14 0.63
C ALA A 135 14.27 -20.06 0.65
N VAL A 136 14.05 -19.39 1.79
CA VAL A 136 13.15 -18.22 1.87
C VAL A 136 13.67 -17.09 0.98
N SER A 137 14.96 -16.75 1.07
CA SER A 137 15.56 -15.71 0.21
C SER A 137 15.41 -16.04 -1.29
N ALA A 138 15.65 -17.30 -1.68
CA ALA A 138 15.48 -17.76 -3.05
C ALA A 138 14.02 -17.67 -3.51
N ALA A 139 13.07 -18.06 -2.65
CA ALA A 139 11.65 -17.97 -2.96
C ALA A 139 11.20 -16.52 -3.14
N THR A 140 11.66 -15.59 -2.29
CA THR A 140 11.43 -14.15 -2.44
C THR A 140 12.01 -13.61 -3.75
N ARG A 141 13.26 -13.95 -4.08
CA ARG A 141 13.91 -13.50 -5.33
C ARG A 141 13.21 -14.03 -6.58
N SER A 142 12.68 -15.25 -6.53
CA SER A 142 11.89 -15.84 -7.62
C SER A 142 10.45 -15.32 -7.71
N GLY A 143 10.05 -14.41 -6.82
CA GLY A 143 8.68 -13.87 -6.75
C GLY A 143 7.62 -14.87 -6.26
N ARG A 144 8.05 -16.00 -5.67
CA ARG A 144 7.15 -17.00 -5.06
C ARG A 144 6.65 -16.56 -3.70
N LEU A 145 7.50 -15.88 -2.95
CA LEU A 145 7.14 -15.12 -1.76
C LEU A 145 7.30 -13.64 -2.05
N PHE A 146 6.62 -12.81 -1.27
CA PHE A 146 6.83 -11.37 -1.29
C PHE A 146 6.88 -10.85 0.15
N THR A 147 7.44 -9.66 0.28
CA THR A 147 7.57 -8.96 1.55
C THR A 147 6.81 -7.64 1.52
N VAL A 148 6.46 -7.16 2.70
CA VAL A 148 5.92 -5.81 2.91
C VAL A 148 6.80 -5.06 3.90
N ASP A 149 6.86 -3.75 3.75
CA ASP A 149 7.57 -2.86 4.67
C ASP A 149 6.62 -2.29 5.73
N VAL A 150 7.03 -2.38 6.99
CA VAL A 150 6.38 -1.71 8.12
C VAL A 150 7.46 -0.96 8.88
N GLU A 151 7.49 0.36 8.75
CA GLU A 151 8.41 1.23 9.49
C GLU A 151 9.91 0.91 9.26
N GLY A 152 10.27 0.48 8.05
CA GLY A 152 11.65 0.12 7.69
C GLY A 152 12.00 -1.36 7.93
N ASP A 153 11.11 -2.12 8.58
CA ASP A 153 11.28 -3.54 8.80
C ASP A 153 10.53 -4.36 7.75
N VAL A 154 11.17 -5.45 7.32
CA VAL A 154 10.68 -6.35 6.27
C VAL A 154 9.91 -7.51 6.88
N TYR A 155 8.64 -7.65 6.51
CA TYR A 155 7.75 -8.71 6.96
C TYR A 155 7.23 -9.56 5.80
N TYR A 156 6.87 -10.80 6.12
CA TYR A 156 6.22 -11.75 5.22
C TYR A 156 4.74 -11.92 5.59
N PRO A 157 3.85 -12.06 4.60
CA PRO A 157 2.47 -12.46 4.88
C PRO A 157 2.39 -13.83 5.54
N ALA A 158 1.69 -13.92 6.68
CA ALA A 158 1.56 -15.15 7.44
C ALA A 158 0.79 -16.25 6.69
N PHE A 159 -0.08 -15.87 5.75
CA PHE A 159 -0.87 -16.82 4.96
C PHE A 159 -0.02 -17.76 4.09
N PHE A 160 1.27 -17.46 3.86
CA PHE A 160 2.17 -18.41 3.21
C PHE A 160 2.51 -19.62 4.07
N ALA A 161 2.33 -19.52 5.40
CA ALA A 161 2.72 -20.52 6.38
C ALA A 161 1.57 -21.00 7.28
N ASP A 162 0.38 -20.42 7.19
CA ASP A 162 -0.76 -20.79 8.06
C ASP A 162 -1.49 -22.08 7.63
N GLY A 163 -1.17 -22.62 6.45
CA GLY A 163 -1.76 -23.86 5.93
C GLY A 163 -3.23 -23.76 5.49
N SER A 164 -3.83 -22.57 5.54
CA SER A 164 -5.24 -22.37 5.15
C SER A 164 -5.46 -22.49 3.63
N VAL A 165 -4.42 -22.28 2.84
CA VAL A 165 -4.38 -22.47 1.39
C VAL A 165 -3.09 -23.21 1.05
N ASP A 166 -3.14 -24.10 0.04
CA ASP A 166 -1.95 -24.74 -0.48
C ASP A 166 -0.87 -23.71 -0.87
N ARG A 167 0.32 -23.89 -0.29
CA ARG A 167 1.44 -22.96 -0.50
C ARG A 167 1.85 -22.89 -1.96
N ALA A 168 1.87 -24.01 -2.69
CA ALA A 168 2.28 -23.98 -4.10
C ALA A 168 1.31 -23.13 -4.94
N THR A 169 0.03 -23.14 -4.59
CA THR A 169 -0.99 -22.27 -5.18
C THR A 169 -0.75 -20.80 -4.86
N LEU A 170 -0.48 -20.46 -3.59
CA LEU A 170 -0.13 -19.09 -3.19
C LEU A 170 1.13 -18.57 -3.92
N GLU A 171 2.15 -19.41 -4.04
CA GLU A 171 3.39 -19.09 -4.76
C GLU A 171 3.16 -18.84 -6.26
N LYS A 172 2.27 -19.61 -6.90
CA LYS A 172 1.87 -19.40 -8.30
C LYS A 172 1.15 -18.06 -8.49
N VAL A 173 0.21 -17.74 -7.61
CA VAL A 173 -0.51 -16.45 -7.65
C VAL A 173 0.48 -15.30 -7.41
N SER A 174 1.39 -15.42 -6.45
CA SER A 174 2.40 -14.38 -6.17
C SER A 174 3.33 -14.12 -7.36
N ARG A 175 3.71 -15.17 -8.08
CA ARG A 175 4.46 -15.08 -9.33
C ARG A 175 3.65 -14.44 -10.45
N GLN A 176 2.36 -14.75 -10.57
CA GLN A 176 1.47 -14.15 -11.57
C GLN A 176 1.35 -12.64 -11.38
N LEU A 177 1.37 -12.17 -10.13
CA LEU A 177 1.42 -10.75 -9.78
C LEU A 177 2.77 -10.06 -10.10
N GLY A 178 3.76 -10.80 -10.60
CA GLY A 178 5.00 -10.25 -11.13
C GLY A 178 5.78 -9.39 -10.14
N ARG A 179 6.23 -8.21 -10.60
CA ARG A 179 7.07 -7.27 -9.83
C ARG A 179 6.27 -6.20 -9.07
N LEU A 180 4.96 -6.39 -8.89
CA LEU A 180 4.13 -5.44 -8.15
C LEU A 180 4.65 -5.19 -6.73
N PRO A 181 4.50 -3.96 -6.19
CA PRO A 181 4.90 -3.64 -4.82
C PRO A 181 4.24 -4.57 -3.79
N GLY A 182 4.95 -4.85 -2.70
CA GLY A 182 4.48 -5.80 -1.67
C GLY A 182 3.10 -5.46 -1.11
N TRP A 183 2.85 -4.18 -0.82
CA TRP A 183 1.54 -3.73 -0.32
C TRP A 183 0.43 -3.86 -1.37
N THR A 184 0.75 -3.73 -2.65
CA THR A 184 -0.19 -3.98 -3.76
C THR A 184 -0.51 -5.47 -3.89
N LYS A 185 0.49 -6.35 -3.74
CA LYS A 185 0.26 -7.80 -3.67
C LYS A 185 -0.57 -8.18 -2.45
N TRP A 186 -0.27 -7.61 -1.29
CA TRP A 186 -1.05 -7.80 -0.07
C TRP A 186 -2.53 -7.46 -0.29
N ASP A 187 -2.81 -6.27 -0.82
CA ASP A 187 -4.17 -5.83 -1.14
C ASP A 187 -4.90 -6.81 -2.07
N PHE A 188 -4.22 -7.29 -3.13
CA PHE A 188 -4.80 -8.30 -4.02
C PHE A 188 -5.24 -9.57 -3.26
N PHE A 189 -4.43 -10.04 -2.31
CA PHE A 189 -4.73 -11.24 -1.54
C PHE A 189 -5.87 -11.05 -0.53
N THR A 190 -5.91 -9.90 0.14
CA THR A 190 -6.77 -9.71 1.32
C THR A 190 -8.05 -8.91 1.07
N SER A 191 -8.08 -8.09 0.03
CA SER A 191 -9.21 -7.20 -0.24
C SER A 191 -10.26 -7.86 -1.13
N ALA A 192 -11.54 -7.55 -0.88
CA ALA A 192 -12.64 -8.00 -1.70
C ALA A 192 -12.51 -7.50 -3.15
N ARG A 193 -12.78 -8.37 -4.13
CA ARG A 193 -12.66 -8.02 -5.56
C ARG A 193 -13.93 -8.33 -6.31
N GLY A 194 -14.41 -7.38 -7.12
CA GLY A 194 -15.56 -7.59 -8.00
C GLY A 194 -15.36 -8.78 -8.96
N SER A 195 -14.15 -8.93 -9.49
CA SER A 195 -13.75 -10.07 -10.35
C SER A 195 -13.81 -11.44 -9.66
N LEU A 196 -13.90 -11.46 -8.32
CA LEU A 196 -14.01 -12.67 -7.50
C LEU A 196 -15.36 -12.71 -6.76
N SER A 197 -16.39 -12.05 -7.30
CA SER A 197 -17.74 -11.99 -6.70
C SER A 197 -17.74 -11.41 -5.28
N GLY A 198 -16.91 -10.39 -5.03
CA GLY A 198 -16.79 -9.73 -3.73
C GLY A 198 -15.95 -10.49 -2.70
N MET A 199 -15.35 -11.62 -3.06
CA MET A 199 -14.42 -12.34 -2.18
C MET A 199 -13.01 -11.78 -2.28
N SER A 200 -12.21 -11.96 -1.21
CA SER A 200 -10.76 -11.83 -1.29
C SER A 200 -10.17 -12.98 -2.11
N ALA A 201 -8.96 -12.81 -2.64
CA ALA A 201 -8.29 -13.92 -3.32
C ALA A 201 -8.03 -15.08 -2.36
N LEU A 202 -7.71 -14.82 -1.08
CA LEU A 202 -7.56 -15.87 -0.08
C LEU A 202 -8.86 -16.66 0.14
N ASP A 203 -10.01 -15.99 0.23
CA ASP A 203 -11.30 -16.67 0.41
C ASP A 203 -11.71 -17.48 -0.82
N ALA A 204 -11.46 -16.94 -2.02
CA ALA A 204 -11.68 -17.65 -3.27
C ALA A 204 -10.79 -18.91 -3.37
N LEU A 205 -9.51 -18.81 -2.99
CA LEU A 205 -8.59 -19.95 -2.97
C LEU A 205 -9.02 -21.03 -1.96
N ARG A 206 -9.46 -20.65 -0.76
CA ARG A 206 -10.01 -21.61 0.23
C ARG A 206 -11.23 -22.36 -0.29
N LYS A 207 -12.00 -21.75 -1.20
CA LYS A 207 -13.14 -22.38 -1.88
C LYS A 207 -12.76 -23.14 -3.15
N GLY A 208 -11.46 -23.33 -3.41
CA GLY A 208 -10.96 -24.05 -4.59
C GLY A 208 -11.06 -23.28 -5.91
N LYS A 209 -11.36 -21.98 -5.89
CA LYS A 209 -11.52 -21.16 -7.10
C LYS A 209 -10.19 -20.69 -7.68
N VAL A 210 -9.26 -21.63 -7.90
CA VAL A 210 -7.87 -21.33 -8.30
C VAL A 210 -7.82 -20.62 -9.65
N ASP A 211 -8.55 -21.11 -10.65
CA ASP A 211 -8.53 -20.54 -12.00
C ASP A 211 -9.09 -19.11 -12.04
N ASP A 212 -10.14 -18.82 -11.27
CA ASP A 212 -10.70 -17.47 -11.13
C ASP A 212 -9.67 -16.50 -10.54
N VAL A 213 -8.97 -16.94 -9.49
CA VAL A 213 -7.93 -16.14 -8.83
C VAL A 213 -6.74 -15.92 -9.77
N MET A 214 -6.32 -16.93 -10.53
CA MET A 214 -5.24 -16.78 -11.51
C MET A 214 -5.60 -15.81 -12.64
N ARG A 215 -6.83 -15.87 -13.16
CA ARG A 215 -7.34 -14.90 -14.17
C ARG A 215 -7.37 -13.49 -13.60
N SER A 216 -7.90 -13.33 -12.38
CA SER A 216 -7.95 -12.05 -11.67
C SER A 216 -6.56 -11.48 -11.42
N ALA A 217 -5.60 -12.32 -11.01
CA ALA A 217 -4.21 -11.92 -10.76
C ALA A 217 -3.53 -11.42 -12.04
N LYS A 218 -3.74 -12.12 -13.16
CA LYS A 218 -3.22 -11.69 -14.47
C LYS A 218 -3.77 -10.31 -14.86
N ALA A 219 -5.10 -10.15 -14.83
CA ALA A 219 -5.74 -8.88 -15.19
C ALA A 219 -5.27 -7.74 -14.28
N PHE A 220 -5.17 -7.98 -12.98
CA PHE A 220 -4.69 -6.99 -12.02
C PHE A 220 -3.23 -6.59 -12.25
N ALA A 221 -2.36 -7.55 -12.57
CA ALA A 221 -0.96 -7.27 -12.90
C ALA A 221 -0.82 -6.45 -14.18
N GLU A 222 -1.63 -6.74 -15.20
CA GLU A 222 -1.65 -5.96 -16.44
C GLU A 222 -2.15 -4.53 -16.22
N GLU A 223 -3.18 -4.34 -15.40
CA GLU A 223 -3.72 -3.01 -15.07
C GLU A 223 -2.73 -2.17 -14.27
N ALA A 224 -2.13 -2.74 -13.23
CA ALA A 224 -1.19 -2.04 -12.35
C ALA A 224 0.18 -1.76 -13.00
N SER A 225 0.43 -2.30 -14.19
CA SER A 225 1.67 -2.07 -14.97
C SER A 225 1.51 -1.07 -16.13
N ARG A 226 0.30 -0.52 -16.34
CA ARG A 226 0.04 0.56 -17.31
C ARG A 226 0.38 1.93 -16.73
#